data_AF-A0A0B1SMU5-F1
#
_entry.id   AF-A0A0B1SMU5-F1
#
_cell.length_a   1.000
_cell.length_b   1.000
_cell.length_c   1.000
_cell.angle_alpha   90.00
_cell.angle_beta   90.00
_cell.angle_gamma   90.00
#
_symmetry.space_group_name_H-M   'P 1'
#
loop_
_entity.id
_entity.type
_entity.pdbx_description
1 polymer ?
#
loop_
_entity_poly.entity_id
_entity_poly.type
_entity_poly.pdbx_seq_one_letter_code
_entity_poly.pdbx_strand_id
1 'polypeptide(L)'
;MNLTESLADKTKCQLINRLPYKSSPSDLEAWQDVANTLAFTYERILQLPSASFWSSVVFNKTIMQSFDAVLEAIPRRFEVDEYRLIFGWDASVAMAANRLRNSALAMFLRVTVYNKKLDPSMPQKLYLECVRDRDITRKRGLIDPSFSNDVTKICTEMEKMIPKLRNDATRLIDEFYPREGVARVRAAQLIDDWLCTVLAVCQEGCALLDTLSQAKLLKDPSRFIAGVPALIECVSKSFTTELIMDVAMTLCDYPLR
;
A
#
# COMPACT_ATOMS: atom_id res chain seq x y z
N MET A 1 25.59 22.53 2.88
CA MET A 1 26.52 21.49 3.36
C MET A 1 26.55 20.39 2.30
N ASN A 2 27.72 20.07 1.76
CA ASN A 2 27.85 19.03 0.74
C ASN A 2 27.74 17.64 1.40
N LEU A 3 27.27 16.64 0.66
CA LEU A 3 27.21 15.25 1.14
C LEU A 3 28.63 14.71 1.35
N THR A 4 28.83 13.99 2.45
CA THR A 4 30.10 13.32 2.75
C THR A 4 29.83 11.96 3.37
N GLU A 5 30.68 10.98 3.09
CA GLU A 5 30.58 9.64 3.66
C GLU A 5 30.63 9.66 5.20
N SER A 6 31.31 10.64 5.79
CA SER A 6 31.37 10.83 7.25
C SER A 6 30.02 11.12 7.90
N LEU A 7 29.03 11.62 7.16
CA LEU A 7 27.68 11.92 7.64
C LEU A 7 26.72 10.73 7.48
N ALA A 8 27.16 9.64 6.83
CA ALA A 8 26.36 8.45 6.64
C ALA A 8 26.20 7.68 7.96
N ASP A 9 24.98 7.24 8.24
CA ASP A 9 24.70 6.28 9.30
C ASP A 9 25.45 4.98 9.00
N LYS A 10 26.22 4.49 9.98
CA LYS A 10 27.10 3.32 9.85
C LYS A 10 26.40 1.99 10.12
N THR A 11 25.09 2.00 10.32
CA THR A 11 24.32 0.81 10.68
C THR A 11 24.31 -0.17 9.55
N LYS A 12 24.54 -1.43 9.91
CA LYS A 12 24.45 -2.54 8.98
C LYS A 12 23.03 -3.06 9.03
N CYS A 13 22.33 -2.94 7.91
CA CYS A 13 20.99 -3.52 7.79
C CYS A 13 21.10 -5.01 7.45
N GLN A 14 20.31 -5.82 8.13
CA GLN A 14 20.21 -7.25 7.83
C GLN A 14 19.40 -7.47 6.56
N LEU A 15 19.59 -8.61 5.90
CA LEU A 15 18.73 -9.01 4.79
C LEU A 15 17.58 -9.85 5.34
N ILE A 16 16.42 -9.72 4.72
CA ILE A 16 15.24 -10.50 5.04
C ILE A 16 14.80 -11.28 3.81
N ASN A 17 14.38 -12.52 4.01
CA ASN A 17 13.90 -13.40 2.94
C ASN A 17 12.40 -13.61 3.07
N ARG A 18 11.76 -14.02 1.97
CA ARG A 18 10.35 -14.38 1.96
C ARG A 18 10.11 -15.62 2.85
N LEU A 19 9.12 -15.55 3.73
CA LEU A 19 8.74 -16.69 4.56
C LEU A 19 8.11 -17.79 3.69
N PRO A 20 8.51 -19.06 3.84
CA PRO A 20 7.82 -20.17 3.21
C PRO A 20 6.51 -20.53 3.93
N TYR A 21 5.53 -21.06 3.18
CA TYR A 21 4.18 -21.39 3.67
C TYR A 21 4.10 -22.38 4.85
N LYS A 22 5.17 -23.15 5.12
CA LYS A 22 5.24 -24.11 6.25
C LYS A 22 6.41 -23.82 7.19
N SER A 23 6.65 -22.54 7.45
CA SER A 23 7.69 -22.10 8.37
C SER A 23 7.45 -22.64 9.78
N SER A 24 8.52 -23.05 10.46
CA SER A 24 8.42 -23.45 11.86
C SER A 24 8.17 -22.24 12.76
N PRO A 25 7.66 -22.41 14.00
CA PRO A 25 7.51 -21.30 14.93
C PRO A 25 8.81 -20.52 15.18
N SER A 26 9.95 -21.21 15.23
CA SER A 26 11.27 -20.56 15.37
C SER A 26 11.66 -19.74 14.13
N ASP A 27 11.26 -20.17 12.93
CA ASP A 27 11.51 -19.39 11.71
C ASP A 27 10.62 -18.15 11.66
N LEU A 28 9.38 -18.24 12.14
CA LEU A 28 8.46 -17.11 12.26
C LEU A 28 8.98 -16.08 13.25
N GLU A 29 9.43 -16.52 14.43
CA GLU A 29 10.02 -15.65 15.46
C GLU A 29 11.30 -14.97 14.96
N ALA A 30 12.22 -15.73 14.37
CA ALA A 30 13.44 -15.17 13.80
C ALA A 30 13.15 -14.16 12.68
N TRP A 31 12.18 -14.46 11.82
CA TRP A 31 11.77 -13.53 10.76
C TRP A 31 11.16 -12.25 11.34
N GLN A 32 10.31 -12.39 12.35
CA GLN A 32 9.67 -11.27 13.05
C GLN A 32 10.70 -10.34 13.69
N ASP A 33 11.73 -10.88 14.33
CA ASP A 33 12.82 -10.11 14.93
C ASP A 33 13.61 -9.31 13.89
N VAL A 34 13.94 -9.95 12.75
CA VAL A 34 14.59 -9.28 11.62
C VAL A 34 13.69 -8.17 11.08
N ALA A 35 12.39 -8.45 10.91
CA ALA A 35 11.44 -7.50 10.37
C ALA A 35 11.26 -6.27 11.26
N ASN A 36 11.12 -6.47 12.57
CA ASN A 36 11.02 -5.39 13.54
C ASN A 36 12.31 -4.57 13.64
N THR A 37 13.47 -5.24 13.61
CA THR A 37 14.78 -4.57 13.62
C THR A 37 14.96 -3.69 12.39
N LEU A 38 14.58 -4.19 11.21
CA LEU A 38 14.63 -3.42 9.97
C LEU A 38 13.65 -2.25 9.98
N ALA A 39 12.41 -2.47 10.43
CA ALA A 39 11.40 -1.41 10.52
C ALA A 39 11.90 -0.27 11.43
N PHE A 40 12.41 -0.60 12.61
CA PHE A 40 13.00 0.36 13.54
C PHE A 40 14.21 1.09 12.94
N THR A 41 15.07 0.37 12.22
CA THR A 41 16.25 0.96 11.57
C THR A 41 15.83 1.98 10.50
N TYR A 42 14.83 1.65 9.67
CA TYR A 42 14.28 2.58 8.68
C TYR A 42 13.63 3.80 9.32
N GLU A 43 12.81 3.60 10.36
CA GLU A 43 12.21 4.69 11.13
C GLU A 43 13.28 5.64 11.68
N ARG A 44 14.40 5.12 12.18
CA ARG A 44 15.52 5.92 12.68
C ARG A 44 16.24 6.68 11.56
N ILE A 45 16.47 6.03 10.42
CA ILE A 45 17.08 6.68 9.24
C ILE A 45 16.19 7.81 8.73
N LEU A 46 14.87 7.62 8.71
CA LEU A 46 13.88 8.64 8.31
C LEU A 46 13.90 9.88 9.20
N GLN A 47 14.31 9.74 10.46
CA GLN A 47 14.43 10.86 11.41
C GLN A 47 15.75 11.64 11.26
N LEU A 48 16.68 11.18 10.41
CA LEU A 48 17.96 11.87 10.22
C LEU A 48 17.76 13.24 9.54
N PRO A 49 18.59 14.25 9.89
CA PRO A 49 18.65 15.49 9.12
C PRO A 49 18.97 15.22 7.65
N SER A 50 18.45 16.05 6.75
CA SER A 50 18.56 15.87 5.28
C SER A 50 19.97 15.49 4.81
N ALA A 51 21.01 16.19 5.27
CA ALA A 51 22.40 15.88 4.89
C ALA A 51 22.86 14.47 5.31
N SER A 52 22.51 14.03 6.52
CA SER A 52 22.83 12.69 7.03
C SER A 52 21.98 11.61 6.38
N PHE A 53 20.70 11.88 6.14
CA PHE A 53 19.81 10.98 5.40
C PHE A 53 20.38 10.68 4.01
N TRP A 54 20.63 11.72 3.20
CA TRP A 54 21.13 11.54 1.83
C TRP A 54 22.53 10.93 1.80
N SER A 55 23.40 11.29 2.75
CA SER A 55 24.73 10.65 2.87
C SER A 55 24.59 9.15 3.19
N SER A 56 23.64 8.77 4.04
CA SER A 56 23.36 7.36 4.37
C SER A 56 22.87 6.59 3.15
N VAL A 57 21.88 7.12 2.43
CA VAL A 57 21.31 6.49 1.22
C VAL A 57 22.37 6.34 0.12
N VAL A 58 23.24 7.34 -0.06
CA VAL A 58 24.26 7.33 -1.11
C VAL A 58 25.42 6.41 -0.74
N PHE A 59 25.98 6.52 0.47
CA PHE A 59 27.24 5.85 0.79
C PHE A 59 27.08 4.52 1.52
N ASN A 60 26.00 4.31 2.29
CA ASN A 60 25.78 3.04 2.98
C ASN A 60 24.99 2.07 2.09
N LYS A 61 25.73 1.16 1.44
CA LYS A 61 25.17 0.13 0.54
C LYS A 61 24.22 -0.84 1.25
N THR A 62 24.43 -1.10 2.54
CA THR A 62 23.65 -2.12 3.26
C THR A 62 22.19 -1.71 3.45
N ILE A 63 21.92 -0.41 3.62
CA ILE A 63 20.56 0.14 3.74
C ILE A 63 19.77 -0.13 2.46
N MET A 64 20.38 0.10 1.30
CA MET A 64 19.68 -0.11 0.03
C MET A 64 19.57 -1.59 -0.34
N GLN A 65 20.55 -2.41 0.04
CA GLN A 65 20.46 -3.86 -0.12
C GLN A 65 19.36 -4.48 0.73
N SER A 66 19.22 -4.05 1.99
CA SER A 66 18.10 -4.49 2.83
C SER A 66 16.79 -3.97 2.30
N PHE A 67 16.77 -2.75 1.77
CA PHE A 67 15.58 -2.17 1.17
C PHE A 67 15.06 -3.05 0.04
N ASP A 68 15.95 -3.42 -0.89
CA ASP A 68 15.65 -4.35 -1.97
C ASP A 68 15.17 -5.71 -1.48
N ALA A 69 15.79 -6.28 -0.45
CA ALA A 69 15.41 -7.58 0.11
C ALA A 69 14.00 -7.56 0.72
N VAL A 70 13.62 -6.45 1.37
CA VAL A 70 12.27 -6.28 1.93
C VAL A 70 11.20 -6.34 0.84
N LEU A 71 11.48 -5.82 -0.37
CA LEU A 71 10.52 -5.81 -1.49
C LEU A 71 10.21 -7.20 -2.01
N GLU A 72 11.18 -8.10 -1.91
CA GLU A 72 11.03 -9.50 -2.32
C GLU A 72 10.41 -10.36 -1.20
N ALA A 73 10.71 -10.00 0.05
CA ALA A 73 10.32 -10.77 1.23
C ALA A 73 8.85 -10.59 1.64
N ILE A 74 8.29 -9.39 1.48
CA ILE A 74 6.89 -9.12 1.85
C ILE A 74 6.00 -9.38 0.64
N PRO A 75 5.02 -10.30 0.72
CA PRO A 75 4.08 -10.52 -0.37
C PRO A 75 3.24 -9.27 -0.61
N ARG A 76 2.88 -9.11 -1.88
CA ARG A 76 2.17 -7.93 -2.35
C ARG A 76 0.73 -7.99 -1.86
N ARG A 77 0.07 -6.83 -1.78
CA ARG A 77 -1.31 -6.78 -1.26
C ARG A 77 -2.33 -7.56 -2.11
N PHE A 78 -2.06 -7.73 -3.41
CA PHE A 78 -2.88 -8.57 -4.29
C PHE A 78 -2.51 -10.07 -4.21
N GLU A 79 -1.39 -10.42 -3.57
CA GLU A 79 -1.03 -11.79 -3.21
C GLU A 79 -1.74 -12.14 -1.89
N VAL A 80 -3.06 -11.87 -1.83
CA VAL A 80 -3.90 -11.92 -0.61
C VAL A 80 -3.86 -13.30 0.02
N ASP A 81 -3.90 -14.34 -0.81
CA ASP A 81 -3.84 -15.72 -0.35
C ASP A 81 -2.51 -15.98 0.36
N GLU A 82 -1.39 -15.58 -0.22
CA GLU A 82 -0.08 -15.77 0.39
C GLU A 82 0.10 -14.90 1.65
N TYR A 83 -0.40 -13.67 1.62
CA TYR A 83 -0.40 -12.82 2.80
C TYR A 83 -1.21 -13.46 3.94
N ARG A 84 -2.42 -13.95 3.68
CA ARG A 84 -3.27 -14.61 4.69
C ARG A 84 -2.70 -15.94 5.16
N LEU A 85 -2.18 -16.73 4.23
CA LEU A 85 -1.67 -18.08 4.49
C LEU A 85 -0.34 -18.11 5.22
N ILE A 86 0.51 -17.10 5.03
CA ILE A 86 1.85 -17.04 5.65
C ILE A 86 1.88 -16.05 6.81
N PHE A 87 1.39 -14.83 6.58
CA PHE A 87 1.47 -13.74 7.56
C PHE A 87 0.20 -13.61 8.40
N GLY A 88 -0.96 -13.98 7.85
CA GLY A 88 -2.25 -13.97 8.55
C GLY A 88 -2.44 -15.15 9.51
N TRP A 89 -1.58 -16.17 9.44
CA TRP A 89 -1.62 -17.31 10.36
C TRP A 89 -1.22 -16.94 11.79
N ASP A 90 -0.19 -16.09 11.95
CA ASP A 90 0.26 -15.55 13.24
C ASP A 90 0.09 -14.03 13.27
N ALA A 91 -0.78 -13.55 14.17
CA ALA A 91 -1.11 -12.12 14.28
C ALA A 91 0.13 -11.25 14.56
N SER A 92 1.12 -11.77 15.28
CA SER A 92 2.34 -11.03 15.62
C SER A 92 3.27 -10.87 14.41
N VAL A 93 3.31 -11.87 13.53
CA VAL A 93 4.04 -11.84 12.26
C VAL A 93 3.35 -10.90 11.28
N ALA A 94 2.01 -10.94 11.19
CA ALA A 94 1.23 -9.98 10.39
C ALA A 94 1.49 -8.53 10.82
N MET A 95 1.54 -8.24 12.12
CA MET A 95 1.85 -6.90 12.64
C MET A 95 3.27 -6.46 12.25
N ALA A 96 4.27 -7.33 12.41
CA ALA A 96 5.65 -7.02 12.03
C ALA A 96 5.79 -6.78 10.52
N ALA A 97 5.15 -7.60 9.69
CA ALA A 97 5.13 -7.43 8.24
C ALA A 97 4.48 -6.12 7.82
N ASN A 98 3.35 -5.74 8.44
CA ASN A 98 2.69 -4.46 8.19
C ASN A 98 3.57 -3.26 8.59
N ARG A 99 4.20 -3.32 9.77
CA ARG A 99 5.12 -2.26 10.21
C ARG A 99 6.29 -2.11 9.26
N LEU A 100 6.97 -3.22 8.93
CA LEU A 100 8.10 -3.21 8.01
C LEU A 100 7.71 -2.67 6.62
N ARG A 101 6.56 -3.07 6.09
CA ARG A 101 6.01 -2.55 4.84
C ARG A 101 5.83 -1.04 4.89
N ASN A 102 5.22 -0.51 5.95
CA ASN A 102 4.96 0.92 6.10
C ASN A 102 6.26 1.72 6.24
N SER A 103 7.22 1.22 7.02
CA SER A 103 8.53 1.88 7.20
C SER A 103 9.35 1.85 5.91
N ALA A 104 9.30 0.76 5.14
CA ALA A 104 9.90 0.69 3.81
C ALA A 104 9.22 1.67 2.82
N LEU A 105 7.89 1.75 2.82
CA LEU A 105 7.17 2.71 1.99
C LEU A 105 7.56 4.16 2.33
N ALA A 106 7.71 4.50 3.61
CA ALA A 106 8.15 5.83 4.03
C ALA A 106 9.59 6.14 3.57
N MET A 107 10.53 5.18 3.68
CA MET A 107 11.88 5.29 3.12
C MET A 107 11.85 5.56 1.61
N PHE A 108 11.04 4.79 0.88
CA PHE A 108 10.84 4.98 -0.55
C PHE A 108 10.34 6.39 -0.88
N LEU A 109 9.31 6.87 -0.19
CA LEU A 109 8.75 8.20 -0.40
C LEU A 109 9.79 9.29 -0.13
N ARG A 110 10.62 9.16 0.92
CA ARG A 110 11.65 10.15 1.21
C ARG A 110 12.76 10.18 0.15
N VAL A 111 13.13 9.01 -0.39
CA VAL A 111 14.11 8.91 -1.49
C VAL A 111 13.53 9.41 -2.82
N THR A 112 12.23 9.23 -3.07
CA THR A 112 11.62 9.55 -4.37
C THR A 112 11.04 10.95 -4.46
N VAL A 113 10.48 11.49 -3.38
CA VAL A 113 9.94 12.85 -3.31
C VAL A 113 11.08 13.83 -3.01
N TYR A 114 12.07 13.87 -3.90
CA TYR A 114 13.15 14.86 -3.80
C TYR A 114 12.59 16.28 -3.94
N ASN A 115 12.83 17.09 -2.92
CA ASN A 115 12.44 18.48 -2.92
C ASN A 115 13.69 19.35 -2.69
N LYS A 116 14.17 20.00 -3.75
CA LYS A 116 15.34 20.89 -3.70
C LYS A 116 15.28 21.96 -2.61
N LYS A 117 14.08 22.42 -2.22
CA LYS A 117 13.90 23.40 -1.14
C LYS A 117 14.04 22.78 0.25
N LEU A 118 13.60 21.54 0.44
CA LEU A 118 13.66 20.81 1.72
C LEU A 118 14.97 20.03 1.89
N ASP A 119 15.66 19.75 0.78
CA ASP A 119 16.89 18.97 0.72
C ASP A 119 18.02 19.73 -0.01
N PRO A 120 18.43 20.90 0.51
CA PRO A 120 19.43 21.74 -0.14
C PRO A 120 20.84 21.11 -0.14
N SER A 121 21.07 20.09 0.70
CA SER A 121 22.32 19.32 0.74
C SER A 121 22.48 18.33 -0.41
N MET A 122 21.39 17.98 -1.11
CA MET A 122 21.38 17.01 -2.20
C MET A 122 21.32 17.72 -3.57
N PRO A 123 22.41 17.75 -4.35
CA PRO A 123 22.41 18.33 -5.69
C PRO A 123 21.49 17.55 -6.65
N GLN A 124 20.70 18.24 -7.46
CA GLN A 124 19.76 17.61 -8.38
C GLN A 124 20.43 16.63 -9.37
N LYS A 125 21.63 16.96 -9.85
CA LYS A 125 22.42 16.08 -10.74
C LYS A 125 22.77 14.77 -10.02
N LEU A 126 23.30 14.87 -8.79
CA LEU A 126 23.66 13.71 -7.99
C LEU A 126 22.43 12.88 -7.59
N TYR A 127 21.29 13.53 -7.37
CA TYR A 127 20.01 12.86 -7.14
C TYR A 127 19.60 12.01 -8.33
N LEU A 128 19.63 12.59 -9.53
CA LEU A 128 19.30 11.87 -10.76
C LEU A 128 20.25 10.69 -10.98
N GLU A 129 21.56 10.86 -10.76
CA GLU A 129 22.54 9.77 -10.87
C GLU A 129 22.29 8.66 -9.83
N CYS A 130 22.13 9.02 -8.54
CA CYS A 130 21.96 8.04 -7.47
C CYS A 130 20.61 7.33 -7.50
N VAL A 131 19.57 7.91 -8.09
CA VAL A 131 18.23 7.31 -8.18
C VAL A 131 17.99 6.61 -9.52
N ARG A 132 18.52 7.12 -10.63
CA ARG A 132 18.39 6.52 -11.96
C ARG A 132 19.35 5.37 -12.21
N ASP A 133 20.61 5.46 -11.78
CA ASP A 133 21.63 4.43 -12.05
C ASP A 133 21.59 3.25 -11.05
N ARG A 134 20.77 3.35 -9.99
CA ARG A 134 20.67 2.32 -8.94
C ARG A 134 19.51 1.35 -9.09
N ASP A 135 18.73 1.41 -10.18
CA ASP A 135 17.55 0.55 -10.38
C ASP A 135 16.51 0.56 -9.23
N ILE A 136 16.63 1.45 -8.23
CA ILE A 136 15.58 1.82 -7.26
C ILE A 136 14.29 2.16 -8.02
N THR A 137 14.48 2.69 -9.23
CA THR A 137 13.46 3.09 -10.17
C THR A 137 13.02 1.98 -11.15
N ARG A 138 13.74 0.87 -11.22
CA ARG A 138 13.47 -0.27 -12.12
C ARG A 138 12.82 -1.42 -11.36
N LYS A 139 13.14 -1.56 -10.07
CA LYS A 139 12.35 -2.31 -9.08
C LYS A 139 11.03 -1.59 -8.69
N ARG A 140 10.75 -0.42 -9.29
CA ARG A 140 9.48 0.35 -9.14
C ARG A 140 8.23 -0.49 -9.35
N GLY A 141 8.25 -1.46 -10.27
CA GLY A 141 7.09 -2.33 -10.50
C GLY A 141 6.72 -3.25 -9.33
N LEU A 142 7.58 -3.34 -8.31
CA LEU A 142 7.45 -4.30 -7.19
C LEU A 142 6.92 -3.67 -5.89
N ILE A 143 7.04 -2.34 -5.72
CA ILE A 143 6.51 -1.63 -4.54
C ILE A 143 5.21 -0.89 -4.85
N ASP A 144 5.13 -0.21 -5.99
CA ASP A 144 3.93 0.48 -6.49
C ASP A 144 4.18 0.97 -7.93
N PRO A 145 3.30 0.67 -8.92
CA PRO A 145 3.42 1.13 -10.30
C PRO A 145 3.32 2.65 -10.51
N SER A 146 3.08 3.47 -9.49
CA SER A 146 2.74 4.88 -9.67
C SER A 146 3.78 5.85 -9.12
N PHE A 147 4.08 6.93 -9.86
CA PHE A 147 4.39 8.30 -9.37
C PHE A 147 5.07 9.15 -10.47
N SER A 148 4.26 9.67 -11.39
CA SER A 148 4.28 11.06 -11.89
C SER A 148 3.20 11.24 -12.95
N ASN A 149 3.12 10.32 -13.92
CA ASN A 149 1.97 10.23 -14.83
C ASN A 149 0.85 9.38 -14.21
N ASP A 150 1.23 8.38 -13.41
CA ASP A 150 0.28 7.44 -12.84
C ASP A 150 -0.45 7.94 -11.60
N VAL A 151 0.07 8.90 -10.82
CA VAL A 151 -0.72 9.52 -9.74
C VAL A 151 -1.82 10.37 -10.33
N THR A 152 -1.51 11.18 -11.35
CA THR A 152 -2.55 11.89 -12.10
C THR A 152 -3.52 10.91 -12.75
N LYS A 153 -3.03 9.80 -13.31
CA LYS A 153 -3.87 8.73 -13.87
C LYS A 153 -4.74 8.04 -12.82
N ILE A 154 -4.22 7.71 -11.65
CA ILE A 154 -4.94 7.07 -10.54
C ILE A 154 -5.99 8.03 -9.98
N CYS A 155 -5.63 9.29 -9.75
CA CYS A 155 -6.61 10.32 -9.38
C CYS A 155 -7.68 10.49 -10.47
N THR A 156 -7.31 10.46 -11.75
CA THR A 156 -8.26 10.52 -12.88
C THR A 156 -9.14 9.26 -12.95
N GLU A 157 -8.59 8.07 -12.72
CA GLU A 157 -9.33 6.81 -12.72
C GLU A 157 -10.22 6.70 -11.48
N MET A 158 -9.80 7.17 -10.31
CA MET A 158 -10.65 7.31 -9.13
C MET A 158 -11.79 8.31 -9.39
N GLU A 159 -11.51 9.45 -10.01
CA GLU A 159 -12.51 10.45 -10.40
C GLU A 159 -13.54 9.87 -11.38
N LYS A 160 -13.15 8.91 -12.24
CA LYS A 160 -14.08 8.19 -13.13
C LYS A 160 -14.79 7.02 -12.44
N MET A 161 -14.10 6.30 -11.55
CA MET A 161 -14.57 5.07 -10.94
C MET A 161 -15.58 5.35 -9.82
N ILE A 162 -15.40 6.41 -9.03
CA ILE A 162 -16.32 6.77 -7.94
C ILE A 162 -17.76 7.01 -8.46
N PRO A 163 -18.00 7.82 -9.50
CA PRO A 163 -19.32 7.96 -10.10
C PRO A 163 -19.87 6.65 -10.68
N LYS A 164 -19.00 5.83 -11.29
CA LYS A 164 -19.41 4.53 -11.85
C LYS A 164 -19.87 3.57 -10.76
N LEU A 165 -19.11 3.45 -9.67
CA LEU A 165 -19.48 2.63 -8.51
C LEU A 165 -20.82 3.08 -7.91
N ARG A 166 -21.04 4.40 -7.78
CA ARG A 166 -22.32 4.94 -7.32
C ARG A 166 -23.48 4.57 -8.23
N ASN A 167 -23.29 4.61 -9.55
CA ASN A 167 -24.33 4.21 -10.50
C ASN A 167 -24.56 2.70 -10.51
N ASP A 168 -23.51 1.91 -10.27
CA ASP A 168 -23.59 0.45 -10.18
C ASP A 168 -24.35 -0.02 -8.93
N ALA A 169 -24.35 0.75 -7.84
CA ALA A 169 -25.04 0.42 -6.60
C ALA A 169 -26.52 0.06 -6.81
N THR A 170 -27.29 0.93 -7.47
CA THR A 170 -28.72 0.71 -7.72
C THR A 170 -28.95 -0.49 -8.65
N ARG A 171 -28.15 -0.60 -9.72
CA ARG A 171 -28.24 -1.72 -10.66
C ARG A 171 -28.02 -3.07 -9.98
N LEU A 172 -27.02 -3.17 -9.10
CA LEU A 172 -26.69 -4.42 -8.42
C LEU A 172 -27.80 -4.89 -7.48
N ILE A 173 -28.44 -3.94 -6.78
CA ILE A 173 -29.60 -4.22 -5.92
C ILE A 173 -30.79 -4.70 -6.76
N ASP A 174 -31.08 -4.01 -7.86
CA ASP A 174 -32.17 -4.36 -8.78
C ASP A 174 -31.94 -5.71 -9.47
N GLU A 175 -30.68 -6.14 -9.66
CA GLU A 175 -30.36 -7.45 -10.20
C GLU A 175 -30.46 -8.59 -9.17
N PHE A 176 -30.34 -8.30 -7.87
CA PHE A 176 -30.25 -9.34 -6.84
C PHE A 176 -31.61 -9.93 -6.46
N TYR A 177 -32.59 -9.10 -6.09
CA TYR A 177 -33.88 -9.57 -5.59
C TYR A 177 -34.75 -10.37 -6.58
N PRO A 178 -34.83 -10.01 -7.88
CA PRO A 178 -35.66 -10.75 -8.83
C PRO A 178 -35.03 -12.06 -9.32
N ARG A 179 -33.79 -12.38 -8.95
CA ARG A 179 -33.10 -13.61 -9.38
C ARG A 179 -33.27 -14.74 -8.38
N GLU A 180 -33.20 -15.97 -8.88
CA GLU A 180 -33.24 -17.19 -8.07
C GLU A 180 -32.08 -18.15 -8.39
N GLY A 181 -31.82 -19.06 -7.45
CA GLY A 181 -30.81 -20.12 -7.59
C GLY A 181 -29.41 -19.59 -7.93
N VAL A 182 -28.74 -20.26 -8.88
CA VAL A 182 -27.37 -19.92 -9.33
C VAL A 182 -27.26 -18.48 -9.81
N ALA A 183 -28.32 -17.93 -10.44
CA ALA A 183 -28.30 -16.56 -10.94
C ALA A 183 -28.32 -15.53 -9.80
N ARG A 184 -28.99 -15.84 -8.68
CA ARG A 184 -28.98 -15.03 -7.46
C ARG A 184 -27.63 -15.09 -6.76
N VAL A 185 -27.00 -16.26 -6.71
CA VAL A 185 -25.64 -16.43 -6.16
C VAL A 185 -24.62 -15.61 -6.95
N ARG A 186 -24.71 -15.60 -8.29
CA ARG A 186 -23.85 -14.75 -9.11
C ARG A 186 -24.08 -13.26 -8.87
N ALA A 187 -25.33 -12.84 -8.69
CA ALA A 187 -25.64 -11.44 -8.34
C ALA A 187 -25.09 -11.09 -6.94
N ALA A 188 -25.17 -12.00 -5.98
CA ALA A 188 -24.59 -11.85 -4.65
C ALA A 188 -23.06 -11.72 -4.70
N GLN A 189 -22.38 -12.52 -5.53
CA GLN A 189 -20.92 -12.42 -5.75
C GLN A 189 -20.54 -11.06 -6.35
N LEU A 190 -21.31 -10.56 -7.32
CA LEU A 190 -21.07 -9.24 -7.91
C LEU A 190 -21.26 -8.11 -6.89
N ILE A 191 -22.22 -8.26 -5.96
CA ILE A 191 -22.40 -7.32 -4.85
C ILE A 191 -21.21 -7.38 -3.88
N ASP A 192 -20.74 -8.57 -3.52
CA ASP A 192 -19.59 -8.77 -2.62
C ASP A 192 -18.30 -8.18 -3.22
N ASP A 193 -18.01 -8.50 -4.48
CA ASP A 193 -16.88 -7.93 -5.23
C ASP A 193 -16.95 -6.40 -5.31
N TRP A 194 -18.16 -5.86 -5.52
CA TRP A 194 -18.39 -4.42 -5.53
C TRP A 194 -18.16 -3.80 -4.15
N LEU A 195 -18.66 -4.40 -3.07
CA LEU A 195 -18.45 -3.94 -1.69
C LEU A 195 -16.96 -3.97 -1.31
N CYS A 196 -16.23 -5.03 -1.66
CA CYS A 196 -14.79 -5.11 -1.49
C CYS A 196 -14.06 -4.00 -2.26
N THR A 197 -14.47 -3.75 -3.51
CA THR A 197 -13.88 -2.69 -4.35
C THR A 197 -14.14 -1.31 -3.75
N VAL A 198 -15.35 -1.05 -3.26
CA VAL A 198 -15.70 0.20 -2.57
C VAL A 198 -14.89 0.37 -1.29
N LEU A 199 -14.75 -0.68 -0.49
CA LEU A 199 -13.96 -0.65 0.75
C LEU A 199 -12.49 -0.32 0.46
N ALA A 200 -11.90 -0.95 -0.57
CA ALA A 200 -10.55 -0.67 -1.01
C ALA A 200 -10.40 0.79 -1.49
N VAL A 201 -11.33 1.29 -2.32
CA VAL A 201 -11.33 2.69 -2.78
C VAL A 201 -11.46 3.67 -1.61
N CYS A 202 -12.30 3.37 -0.61
CA CYS A 202 -12.49 4.23 0.55
C CYS A 202 -11.29 4.20 1.51
N GLN A 203 -10.66 3.05 1.74
CA GLN A 203 -9.54 2.92 2.67
C GLN A 203 -8.21 3.33 2.03
N GLU A 204 -7.89 2.73 0.88
CA GLU A 204 -6.62 2.96 0.19
C GLU A 204 -6.63 4.30 -0.54
N GLY A 205 -7.77 4.69 -1.12
CA GLY A 205 -7.94 5.99 -1.76
C GLY A 205 -7.86 7.14 -0.76
N CYS A 206 -8.47 7.05 0.42
CA CYS A 206 -8.32 8.08 1.46
C CYS A 206 -6.88 8.16 1.96
N ALA A 207 -6.24 7.02 2.26
CA ALA A 207 -4.85 7.02 2.72
C ALA A 207 -3.90 7.63 1.67
N LEU A 208 -4.12 7.34 0.39
CA LEU A 208 -3.38 7.94 -0.71
C LEU A 208 -3.62 9.45 -0.80
N LEU A 209 -4.87 9.89 -0.78
CA LEU A 209 -5.23 11.31 -0.86
C LEU A 209 -4.69 12.10 0.34
N ASP A 210 -4.78 11.56 1.55
CA ASP A 210 -4.23 12.17 2.76
C ASP A 210 -2.71 12.29 2.67
N THR A 211 -2.03 11.22 2.23
CA THR A 211 -0.57 11.22 2.03
C THR A 211 -0.15 12.26 0.98
N LEU A 212 -0.84 12.32 -0.15
CA LEU A 212 -0.59 13.29 -1.22
C LEU A 212 -0.89 14.73 -0.78
N SER A 213 -1.92 14.93 0.04
CA SER A 213 -2.32 16.22 0.61
C SER A 213 -1.27 16.72 1.61
N GLN A 214 -0.87 15.87 2.56
CA GLN A 214 0.19 16.16 3.53
C GLN A 214 1.54 16.46 2.86
N ALA A 215 1.84 15.76 1.77
CA ALA A 215 3.05 15.99 0.96
C ALA A 215 2.95 17.24 0.05
N LYS A 216 1.81 17.94 0.01
CA LYS A 216 1.51 19.08 -0.89
C LYS A 216 1.69 18.74 -2.37
N LEU A 217 1.42 17.49 -2.74
CA LEU A 217 1.52 16.99 -4.11
C LEU A 217 0.18 17.09 -4.85
N LEU A 218 -0.93 17.28 -4.13
CA LEU A 218 -2.24 17.60 -4.70
C LEU A 218 -2.39 19.11 -4.89
N LYS A 219 -2.54 19.54 -6.15
CA LYS A 219 -2.85 20.94 -6.49
C LYS A 219 -4.27 21.36 -6.09
N ASP A 220 -5.21 20.41 -6.11
CA ASP A 220 -6.60 20.62 -5.71
C ASP A 220 -7.15 19.37 -4.99
N PRO A 221 -6.91 19.23 -3.68
CA PRO A 221 -7.39 18.10 -2.90
C PRO A 221 -8.93 18.05 -2.82
N SER A 222 -9.59 19.22 -2.88
CA SER A 222 -11.02 19.36 -2.61
C SER A 222 -11.90 18.55 -3.59
N ARG A 223 -11.45 18.45 -4.85
CA ARG A 223 -12.11 17.71 -5.93
C ARG A 223 -12.16 16.19 -5.70
N PHE A 224 -11.20 15.64 -4.95
CA PHE A 224 -11.12 14.21 -4.64
C PHE A 224 -11.67 13.89 -3.24
N ILE A 225 -11.50 14.83 -2.30
CA ILE A 225 -11.97 14.71 -0.92
C ILE A 225 -13.49 14.67 -0.81
N ALA A 226 -14.24 15.27 -1.75
CA ALA A 226 -15.72 15.23 -1.72
C ALA A 226 -16.31 13.92 -2.28
N GLY A 227 -15.59 13.21 -3.16
CA GLY A 227 -16.10 12.03 -3.87
C GLY A 227 -16.22 10.80 -2.98
N VAL A 228 -15.25 10.57 -2.08
CA VAL A 228 -15.25 9.41 -1.19
C VAL A 228 -16.34 9.49 -0.11
N PRO A 229 -16.55 10.61 0.60
CA PRO A 229 -17.70 10.78 1.50
C PRO A 229 -19.05 10.59 0.80
N ALA A 230 -19.21 11.09 -0.43
CA ALA A 230 -20.43 10.90 -1.20
C ALA A 230 -20.66 9.44 -1.62
N LEU A 231 -19.59 8.67 -1.89
CA LEU A 231 -19.67 7.22 -2.12
C LEU A 231 -20.05 6.48 -0.83
N ILE A 232 -19.47 6.83 0.31
CA ILE A 232 -19.82 6.26 1.62
C ILE A 232 -21.29 6.51 1.96
N GLU A 233 -21.78 7.74 1.73
CA GLU A 233 -23.19 8.07 1.93
C GLU A 233 -24.11 7.28 0.99
N CYS A 234 -23.70 7.09 -0.28
CA CYS A 234 -24.43 6.27 -1.25
C CYS A 234 -24.53 4.81 -0.79
N VAL A 235 -23.42 4.23 -0.31
CA VAL A 235 -23.38 2.86 0.23
C VAL A 235 -24.29 2.75 1.44
N SER A 236 -24.17 3.67 2.40
CA SER A 236 -24.98 3.68 3.62
C SER A 236 -26.48 3.81 3.36
N LYS A 237 -26.89 4.48 2.27
CA LYS A 237 -28.31 4.62 1.88
C LYS A 237 -28.83 3.44 1.07
N SER A 238 -27.97 2.82 0.24
CA SER A 238 -28.40 1.83 -0.75
C SER A 238 -28.24 0.39 -0.26
N PHE A 239 -27.19 0.10 0.52
CA PHE A 239 -26.91 -1.22 1.04
C PHE A 239 -27.31 -1.29 2.51
N THR A 240 -28.59 -1.54 2.76
CA THR A 240 -29.09 -1.69 4.13
C THR A 240 -28.52 -2.94 4.80
N THR A 241 -28.57 -2.97 6.12
CA THR A 241 -28.18 -4.14 6.91
C THR A 241 -28.93 -5.39 6.46
N GLU A 242 -30.24 -5.29 6.13
CA GLU A 242 -31.01 -6.44 5.65
C GLU A 242 -30.50 -6.96 4.29
N LEU A 243 -30.25 -6.07 3.32
CA LEU A 243 -29.71 -6.47 2.02
C LEU A 243 -28.34 -7.17 2.17
N ILE A 244 -27.46 -6.62 3.01
CA ILE A 244 -26.13 -7.21 3.26
C ILE A 244 -26.26 -8.59 3.89
N MET A 245 -27.19 -8.77 4.82
CA MET A 245 -27.50 -10.07 5.41
C MET A 245 -28.04 -11.06 4.37
N ASP A 246 -28.97 -10.63 3.50
CA ASP A 246 -29.53 -11.47 2.44
C ASP A 246 -28.45 -11.94 1.45
N VAL A 247 -27.53 -11.05 1.08
CA VAL A 247 -26.38 -11.36 0.20
C VAL A 247 -25.45 -12.35 0.88
N ALA A 248 -25.07 -12.09 2.14
CA ALA A 248 -24.19 -12.98 2.91
C ALA A 248 -24.81 -14.38 3.09
N MET A 249 -26.10 -14.46 3.43
CA MET A 249 -26.82 -15.74 3.54
C MET A 249 -26.87 -16.47 2.19
N THR A 250 -27.12 -15.76 1.09
CA THR A 250 -27.13 -16.34 -0.26
C THR A 250 -25.76 -16.94 -0.65
N LEU A 251 -24.66 -16.32 -0.22
CA LEU A 251 -23.31 -16.81 -0.46
C LEU A 251 -22.92 -17.98 0.47
N CYS A 252 -23.37 -17.95 1.72
CA CYS A 252 -23.10 -19.00 2.71
C CYS A 252 -23.92 -20.28 2.47
N ASP A 253 -25.16 -20.16 1.99
CA ASP A 253 -26.07 -21.30 1.79
C ASP A 253 -25.78 -22.11 0.51
N TYR A 254 -24.86 -21.66 -0.35
CA TYR A 254 -24.49 -22.35 -1.59
C TYR A 254 -23.10 -23.00 -1.44
N PRO A 255 -22.96 -24.34 -1.41
CA PRO A 255 -23.74 -25.35 -2.15
C PRO A 255 -24.63 -26.26 -1.26
N LEU A 256 -25.13 -25.78 -0.11
CA LEU A 256 -25.89 -26.59 0.85
C LEU A 256 -27.37 -26.82 0.47
N ARG A 257 -27.76 -26.50 -0.78
CA ARG A 257 -29.07 -26.81 -1.37
C ARG A 257 -28.94 -27.63 -2.64
#